data_AF-A0A6G2DWZ8-F1
#
_entry.id   AF-A0A6G2DWZ8-F1
#
_cell.length_a   1.000
_cell.length_b   1.000
_cell.length_c   1.000
_cell.angle_alpha   90.00
_cell.angle_beta   90.00
_cell.angle_gamma   90.00
#
_symmetry.space_group_name_H-M   'P 1'
#
loop_
_entity.id
_entity.type
_entity.pdbx_description
1 polymer ?
#
loop_
_entity_poly.entity_id
_entity_poly.type
_entity_poly.pdbx_seq_one_letter_code
_entity_poly.pdbx_strand_id
1 'polypeptide(L)'
;VNPDEVVAVGAAIQGVILGGDVKGVLLLDVTPLSLAIETMGGVATKLIDKNTTIPTQKSQVFSTAADNQTSVEIHITQGERSMSADNKSL
;
A
#
# COMPACT_ATOMS: atom_id res chain seq x y z
N VAL A 1 0.90 -15.55 26.76
CA VAL A 1 1.91 -15.17 25.75
C VAL A 1 2.76 -14.07 26.36
N ASN A 2 4.09 -14.25 26.43
CA ASN A 2 5.00 -13.27 27.01
C ASN A 2 5.12 -12.06 26.07
N PRO A 3 4.80 -10.82 26.51
CA PRO A 3 4.87 -9.63 25.65
C PRO A 3 6.28 -9.36 25.11
N ASP A 4 7.33 -9.82 25.80
CA ASP A 4 8.72 -9.55 25.41
C ASP A 4 9.18 -10.48 24.28
N GLU A 5 8.55 -11.64 24.12
CA GLU A 5 8.98 -12.70 23.19
C GLU A 5 7.98 -12.93 22.05
N VAL A 6 6.74 -12.47 22.20
CA VAL A 6 5.63 -12.78 21.27
C VAL A 6 5.93 -12.43 19.82
N VAL A 7 6.61 -11.30 19.57
CA VAL A 7 6.93 -10.85 18.22
C VAL A 7 7.96 -11.79 17.58
N ALA A 8 8.99 -12.17 18.32
CA ALA A 8 10.04 -13.08 17.84
C ALA A 8 9.47 -14.49 17.54
N VAL A 9 8.60 -14.99 18.43
CA VAL A 9 7.93 -16.28 18.23
C VAL A 9 7.01 -16.24 17.01
N GLY A 10 6.22 -15.17 16.83
CA GLY A 10 5.35 -15.00 15.67
C GLY A 10 6.12 -14.95 14.34
N ALA A 11 7.25 -14.23 14.32
CA ALA A 11 8.12 -14.16 13.14
C ALA A 11 8.74 -15.54 12.80
N ALA A 12 9.14 -16.32 13.80
CA ALA A 12 9.67 -17.67 13.60
C ALA A 12 8.61 -18.60 12.98
N ILE A 13 7.36 -18.55 13.47
CA ILE A 13 6.24 -19.31 12.90
C ILE A 13 6.02 -18.93 11.43
N GLN A 14 6.04 -17.64 11.11
CA GLN A 14 5.90 -17.17 9.72
C GLN A 14 7.03 -17.69 8.82
N GLY A 15 8.27 -17.76 9.34
CA GLY A 15 9.40 -18.34 8.62
C GLY A 15 9.19 -19.82 8.27
N VAL A 16 8.66 -20.62 9.19
CA VAL A 16 8.33 -22.04 8.96
C VAL A 16 7.21 -22.20 7.92
N ILE A 17 6.19 -21.33 7.95
CA ILE A 17 5.10 -21.34 6.97
C ILE A 17 5.64 -21.06 5.56
N LEU A 18 6.53 -20.06 5.41
CA LEU A 18 7.18 -19.76 4.13
C LEU A 18 8.14 -20.86 3.67
N GLY A 19 8.74 -21.60 4.61
CA GLY A 19 9.58 -22.78 4.35
C GLY A 19 8.81 -24.00 3.86
N GLY A 20 7.47 -24.01 3.98
CA GLY A 20 6.61 -25.08 3.48
C GLY A 20 6.40 -26.27 4.41
N ASP A 21 6.98 -26.22 5.62
CA ASP A 21 6.87 -27.29 6.63
C ASP A 21 5.51 -27.31 7.35
N VAL A 22 4.75 -26.20 7.29
CA VAL A 22 3.42 -26.08 7.90
C VAL A 22 2.38 -25.79 6.81
N LYS A 23 1.38 -26.67 6.68
CA LYS A 23 0.25 -26.52 5.77
C LYS A 23 -1.04 -26.25 6.55
N GLY A 24 -1.90 -25.38 6.03
CA GLY A 24 -3.23 -25.11 6.59
C GLY A 24 -3.40 -23.80 7.36
N VAL A 25 -2.38 -22.93 7.37
CA VAL A 25 -2.50 -21.56 7.89
C VAL A 25 -2.65 -20.59 6.72
N LEU A 26 -3.74 -19.82 6.71
CA LEU A 26 -3.92 -18.70 5.79
C LEU A 26 -3.60 -17.40 6.53
N LEU A 27 -2.55 -16.70 6.08
CA LEU A 27 -2.24 -15.36 6.58
C LEU A 27 -2.84 -14.34 5.61
N LEU A 28 -3.78 -13.54 6.12
CA LEU A 28 -4.35 -12.40 5.41
C LEU A 28 -3.84 -11.14 6.08
N ASP A 29 -3.01 -10.40 5.37
CA ASP A 29 -2.51 -9.10 5.82
C ASP A 29 -3.23 -7.98 5.06
N VAL A 30 -3.14 -6.75 5.54
CA VAL A 30 -3.84 -5.58 4.98
C VAL A 30 -2.93 -4.37 4.85
N THR A 31 -3.22 -3.47 3.91
CA THR A 31 -2.51 -2.20 3.77
C THR A 31 -2.75 -1.28 4.99
N PRO A 32 -1.71 -0.70 5.62
CA PRO A 32 -1.90 0.15 6.80
C PRO A 32 -2.46 1.54 6.48
N LEU A 33 -2.17 2.06 5.29
CA LEU A 33 -2.58 3.38 4.80
C LEU A 33 -2.93 3.30 3.32
N SER A 34 -3.74 4.24 2.85
CA SER A 34 -4.09 4.33 1.44
C SER A 34 -2.88 4.72 0.59
N LEU A 35 -2.80 4.16 -0.61
CA LEU A 35 -1.82 4.50 -1.64
C LEU A 35 -2.52 5.31 -2.72
N ALA A 36 -1.94 6.45 -3.08
CA ALA A 36 -2.51 7.42 -4.01
C ALA A 36 -1.47 7.90 -5.04
N ILE A 37 -1.97 8.39 -6.17
CA ILE A 37 -1.18 9.13 -7.15
C ILE A 37 -1.57 10.61 -7.08
N GLU A 38 -0.59 11.49 -7.15
CA GLU A 38 -0.83 12.92 -7.28
C GLU A 38 -1.45 13.24 -8.64
N THR A 39 -2.57 13.96 -8.61
CA THR A 39 -3.31 14.42 -9.78
C THR A 39 -3.31 15.94 -9.86
N MET A 40 -3.85 16.49 -10.95
CA MET A 40 -3.91 17.93 -11.19
C MET A 40 -4.44 18.68 -9.95
N GLY A 41 -3.73 19.75 -9.56
CA GLY A 41 -4.07 20.54 -8.37
C GLY A 41 -3.49 19.99 -7.06
N GLY A 42 -2.58 19.00 -7.11
CA GLY A 42 -1.94 18.45 -5.92
C GLY A 42 -2.85 17.53 -5.10
N VAL A 43 -3.90 16.99 -5.73
CA VAL A 43 -4.89 16.13 -5.08
C VAL A 43 -4.38 14.68 -5.07
N ALA A 44 -4.45 14.04 -3.90
CA ALA A 44 -4.10 12.64 -3.73
C ALA A 44 -5.27 11.74 -4.16
N THR A 45 -5.23 11.22 -5.39
CA THR A 45 -6.23 10.28 -5.89
C THR A 45 -5.88 8.87 -5.44
N LYS A 46 -6.64 8.33 -4.47
CA LYS A 46 -6.43 6.99 -3.90
C LYS A 46 -6.74 5.89 -4.92
N LEU A 47 -5.83 4.92 -5.01
CA LEU A 47 -5.97 3.73 -5.85
C LEU A 47 -6.20 2.47 -5.03
N ILE A 48 -5.49 2.34 -3.91
CA ILE A 48 -5.63 1.25 -2.96
C ILE A 48 -5.95 1.89 -1.61
N ASP A 49 -7.15 1.64 -1.10
CA ASP A 49 -7.58 2.16 0.19
C ASP A 49 -6.85 1.46 1.35
N LYS A 50 -6.77 2.13 2.51
CA LYS A 50 -6.33 1.49 3.74
C LYS A 50 -7.17 0.25 4.07
N ASN A 51 -6.57 -0.68 4.79
CA ASN A 51 -7.15 -1.95 5.19
C ASN A 51 -7.54 -2.86 4.01
N THR A 52 -6.99 -2.64 2.82
CA THR A 52 -7.19 -3.55 1.68
C THR A 52 -6.32 -4.79 1.88
N THR A 53 -6.92 -5.98 1.80
CA THR A 53 -6.21 -7.26 1.90
C THR A 53 -5.12 -7.39 0.84
N ILE A 54 -3.92 -7.81 1.24
CA ILE A 54 -2.81 -8.12 0.35
C ILE A 54 -2.65 -9.65 0.19
N PRO A 55 -2.26 -10.14 -1.00
CA PRO A 55 -1.88 -9.40 -2.20
C PRO A 55 -3.08 -8.80 -2.97
N THR A 56 -2.93 -7.59 -3.52
CA THR A 56 -3.96 -6.93 -4.33
C THR A 56 -3.34 -6.16 -5.50
N GLN A 57 -4.12 -5.90 -6.54
CA GLN A 57 -3.76 -5.07 -7.68
C GLN A 57 -4.92 -4.15 -8.05
N LYS A 58 -4.62 -2.88 -8.32
CA LYS A 58 -5.57 -1.89 -8.82
C LYS A 58 -4.97 -1.19 -10.04
N SER A 59 -5.81 -0.88 -11.01
CA SER A 59 -5.43 -0.19 -12.23
C SER A 59 -6.49 0.85 -12.56
N GLN A 60 -6.04 2.05 -12.92
CA GLN A 60 -6.89 3.15 -13.32
C GLN A 60 -6.21 3.90 -14.45
N VAL A 61 -7.00 4.31 -15.43
CA VAL A 61 -6.53 5.08 -16.58
C VAL A 61 -6.57 6.57 -16.22
N PHE A 62 -5.44 7.25 -16.40
CA PHE A 62 -5.32 8.70 -16.24
C PHE A 62 -5.09 9.37 -17.59
N SER A 63 -5.35 10.67 -17.66
CA SER A 63 -5.11 11.49 -18.85
C SER A 63 -4.33 12.76 -18.49
N THR A 64 -3.84 13.47 -19.50
CA THR A 64 -3.07 14.69 -19.36
C THR A 64 -3.93 15.84 -18.83
N ALA A 65 -3.32 16.72 -18.02
CA ALA A 65 -3.98 17.87 -17.44
C ALA A 65 -4.04 19.08 -18.39
N ALA A 66 -3.20 19.11 -19.43
CA ALA A 66 -3.13 20.20 -20.39
C ALA A 66 -2.93 19.69 -21.84
N ASP A 67 -3.37 20.50 -22.81
CA ASP A 67 -3.18 20.23 -24.24
C ASP A 67 -1.69 20.22 -24.61
N ASN A 68 -1.30 19.30 -25.49
CA ASN A 68 0.09 19.11 -25.93
C ASN A 68 1.09 18.80 -24.79
N GLN A 69 0.61 18.28 -23.66
CA GLN A 69 1.47 17.79 -22.58
C GLN A 69 2.27 16.56 -23.07
N THR A 70 3.59 16.70 -23.17
CA THR A 70 4.49 15.68 -23.74
C THR A 70 4.90 14.58 -22.76
N SER A 71 4.76 14.83 -21.45
CA SER A 71 5.07 13.86 -20.40
C SER A 71 4.12 13.98 -19.21
N VAL A 72 3.94 12.88 -18.49
CA VAL A 72 3.21 12.84 -17.22
C VAL A 72 4.16 12.41 -16.12
N GLU A 73 4.07 13.07 -14.97
CA GLU A 73 4.80 12.68 -13.77
C GLU A 73 3.87 11.85 -12.89
N ILE A 74 4.33 10.67 -12.47
CA ILE A 74 3.60 9.79 -11.56
C ILE A 74 4.27 9.91 -10.19
N HIS A 75 3.69 10.73 -9.32
CA HIS A 75 4.14 10.85 -7.94
C HIS A 75 3.23 10.01 -7.02
N ILE A 76 3.85 9.04 -6.35
CA ILE A 76 3.16 8.11 -5.45
C ILE A 76 3.22 8.67 -4.02
N THR A 77 2.07 8.69 -3.34
CA THR A 77 1.98 9.12 -1.94
C THR A 77 1.21 8.10 -1.10
N GLN A 78 1.53 8.05 0.19
CA GLN A 78 0.89 7.21 1.18
C GLN A 78 0.30 8.06 2.31
N GLY A 79 -0.99 7.91 2.57
CA GLY A 79 -1.69 8.62 3.63
C GLY A 79 -3.19 8.81 3.39
N GLU A 80 -3.84 9.48 4.32
CA GLU A 80 -5.30 9.65 4.32
C GLU A 80 -5.76 11.08 4.03
N ARG A 81 -4.81 12.01 3.83
CA ARG A 81 -5.12 13.42 3.53
C ARG A 81 -5.53 13.58 2.08
N SER A 82 -6.37 14.58 1.80
CA SER A 82 -6.88 14.87 0.46
C SER A 82 -5.83 15.48 -0.47
N MET A 83 -4.85 16.20 0.07
CA MET A 83 -3.76 16.82 -0.69
C MET A 83 -2.51 15.95 -0.59
N SER A 84 -1.80 15.79 -1.71
CA SER A 84 -0.57 14.97 -1.79
C SER A 84 0.56 15.50 -0.91
N ALA A 85 0.68 16.83 -0.78
CA ALA A 85 1.72 17.47 0.03
C ALA A 85 1.60 17.15 1.54
N ASP A 86 0.41 16.80 2.01
CA ASP A 86 0.15 16.44 3.42
C ASP A 86 0.35 14.94 3.70
N ASN A 87 0.59 14.16 2.65
CA ASN A 87 0.84 12.72 2.73
C ASN A 87 2.34 12.42 2.62
N LYS A 88 2.72 11.19 2.96
CA LYS A 88 4.11 10.75 2.82
C LYS A 88 4.40 10.44 1.35
N SER A 89 5.30 11.20 0.74
CA SER A 89 5.90 10.85 -0.56
C SER A 89 6.73 9.56 -0.44
N LEU A 90 6.55 8.65 -1.41
CA LEU A 90 7.21 7.35 -1.51
C LEU A 90 8.27 7.31 -2.62
#